data_AF-A0A5C7WD19-F1
#
_entry.id   AF-A0A5C7WD19-F1
#
_cell.length_a   1.000
_cell.length_b   1.000
_cell.length_c   1.000
_cell.angle_alpha   90.00
_cell.angle_beta   90.00
_cell.angle_gamma   90.00
#
_symmetry.space_group_name_H-M   'P 1'
#
loop_
_entity.id
_entity.type
_entity.pdbx_description
1 polymer ?
#
loop_
_entity_poly.entity_id
_entity_poly.type
_entity_poly.pdbx_seq_one_letter_code
_entity_poly.pdbx_strand_id
1 'polypeptide(L)'
;ATAVAVAHLFRRAGTLSIRQLGCVGFVAALVGTVCAAMGFVLEYAIGGGAQVSLTAVAAYMFGTHLLIGVGEGVITALTLTAVAKARPDLIYLLRTQRRTVPA
;
A
#
# COMPACT_ATOMS: atom_id res chain seq x y z
N ALA A 1 5.47 -5.31 -0.40
CA ALA A 1 4.93 -6.52 -1.06
C ALA A 1 3.64 -6.22 -1.84
N THR A 2 2.61 -5.64 -1.23
CA THR A 2 1.30 -5.39 -1.86
C THR A 2 1.38 -4.58 -3.14
N ALA A 3 2.11 -3.45 -3.15
CA ALA A 3 2.29 -2.64 -4.36
C ALA A 3 2.89 -3.45 -5.53
N VAL A 4 3.85 -4.32 -5.25
CA VAL A 4 4.50 -5.18 -6.26
C VAL A 4 3.53 -6.24 -6.76
N ALA A 5 2.81 -6.91 -5.86
CA ALA A 5 1.80 -7.91 -6.21
C ALA A 5 0.68 -7.32 -7.09
N VAL A 6 0.14 -6.16 -6.72
CA VAL A 6 -0.87 -5.44 -7.51
C VAL A 6 -0.29 -4.99 -8.85
N ALA A 7 0.96 -4.49 -8.87
CA ALA A 7 1.64 -4.14 -10.11
C ALA A 7 1.81 -5.34 -11.06
N HIS A 8 2.07 -6.56 -10.55
CA HIS A 8 2.16 -7.76 -11.37
C HIS A 8 0.85 -8.09 -12.10
N LEU A 9 -0.31 -7.82 -11.48
CA LEU A 9 -1.62 -7.97 -12.13
C LEU A 9 -1.78 -7.02 -13.31
N PHE A 10 -1.29 -5.78 -13.18
CA PHE A 10 -1.35 -4.77 -14.25
C PHE A 10 -0.25 -4.93 -15.31
N ARG A 11 0.90 -5.52 -14.97
CA ARG A 11 2.10 -5.64 -15.82
C ARG A 11 2.01 -6.74 -16.88
N ARG A 12 0.89 -7.44 -17.04
CA ARG A 12 0.71 -8.38 -18.16
C ARG A 12 0.89 -7.73 -19.55
N ALA A 13 0.92 -6.39 -19.66
CA ALA A 13 1.03 -5.66 -20.92
C ALA A 13 2.17 -4.61 -21.03
N GLY A 14 3.15 -4.53 -20.11
CA GLY A 14 4.30 -3.61 -20.23
C GLY A 14 4.50 -2.63 -19.07
N THR A 15 4.93 -1.39 -19.37
CA THR A 15 5.17 -0.34 -18.36
C THR A 15 3.85 0.17 -17.75
N LEU A 16 3.87 0.52 -16.46
CA LEU A 16 2.68 1.05 -15.80
C LEU A 16 2.42 2.49 -16.25
N SER A 17 1.18 2.78 -16.65
CA SER A 17 0.72 4.16 -16.80
C SER A 17 0.61 4.87 -15.45
N ILE A 18 0.65 6.21 -15.45
CA ILE A 18 0.51 7.02 -14.24
C ILE A 18 -0.80 6.71 -13.49
N ARG A 19 -1.88 6.45 -14.22
CA ARG A 19 -3.19 6.07 -13.64
C ARG A 19 -3.11 4.72 -12.91
N GLN A 20 -2.48 3.72 -13.55
CA GLN A 20 -2.27 2.41 -12.94
C GLN A 20 -1.36 2.51 -11.72
N LEU A 21 -0.33 3.35 -11.77
CA LEU A 21 0.56 3.58 -10.63
C LEU A 21 -0.18 4.20 -9.43
N GLY A 22 -1.06 5.18 -9.68
CA GLY A 22 -1.92 5.75 -8.65
C GLY A 22 -2.82 4.68 -8.01
N CYS A 23 -3.46 3.83 -8.83
CA CYS A 23 -4.28 2.71 -8.36
C CYS A 23 -3.47 1.69 -7.54
N VAL A 24 -2.27 1.32 -8.00
CA VAL A 24 -1.34 0.44 -7.26
C VAL A 24 -1.02 1.04 -5.90
N GLY A 25 -0.70 2.35 -5.84
CA GLY A 25 -0.42 3.06 -4.60
C GLY A 25 -1.60 3.07 -3.64
N PHE A 26 -2.79 3.41 -4.15
CA PHE A 26 -4.02 3.43 -3.35
C PHE A 26 -4.28 2.08 -2.69
N VAL A 27 -4.28 0.99 -3.47
CA VAL A 27 -4.54 -0.35 -2.97
C VAL A 27 -3.46 -0.79 -1.98
N ALA A 28 -2.19 -0.48 -2.27
CA ALA A 28 -1.09 -0.83 -1.39
C ALA A 28 -1.19 -0.14 -0.02
N ALA A 29 -1.54 1.14 0.02
CA ALA A 29 -1.73 1.90 1.25
C ALA A 29 -2.94 1.38 2.04
N LEU A 30 -4.10 1.22 1.40
CA LEU A 30 -5.31 0.73 2.05
C LEU A 30 -5.09 -0.64 2.71
N VAL A 31 -4.56 -1.61 1.95
CA VAL A 31 -4.28 -2.95 2.46
C VAL A 31 -3.20 -2.90 3.54
N GLY A 32 -2.15 -2.10 3.36
CA GLY A 32 -1.08 -1.94 4.35
C GLY A 32 -1.61 -1.44 5.70
N THR A 33 -2.46 -0.41 5.68
CA THR A 33 -3.07 0.16 6.89
C THR A 33 -3.96 -0.85 7.60
N VAL A 34 -4.82 -1.57 6.87
CA VAL A 34 -5.70 -2.60 7.46
C VAL A 34 -4.86 -3.76 8.01
N CYS A 35 -3.86 -4.24 7.27
CA CYS A 35 -2.97 -5.30 7.74
C CYS A 35 -2.21 -4.90 9.02
N ALA A 36 -1.70 -3.66 9.11
CA ALA A 36 -1.05 -3.16 10.31
C ALA A 36 -2.02 -3.12 11.51
N ALA A 37 -3.23 -2.62 11.31
CA ALA A 37 -4.26 -2.59 12.34
C ALA A 37 -4.64 -4.00 12.82
N MET A 38 -4.76 -4.97 11.91
CA MET A 38 -5.07 -6.35 12.28
C MET A 38 -3.87 -7.06 12.93
N GLY A 39 -2.64 -6.69 12.58
CA GLY A 39 -1.43 -7.09 13.31
C GLY A 39 -1.51 -6.66 14.78
N PHE A 40 -1.88 -5.40 15.03
CA PHE A 40 -2.14 -4.92 16.39
C PHE A 40 -3.23 -5.72 17.11
N VAL A 41 -4.33 -6.08 16.43
CA VAL A 41 -5.39 -6.92 17.03
C VAL A 41 -4.86 -8.30 17.43
N LEU A 42 -3.96 -8.90 16.64
CA LEU A 42 -3.33 -10.17 16.99
C LEU A 42 -2.43 -10.02 18.23
N GLU A 43 -1.61 -8.97 18.28
CA GLU A 43 -0.77 -8.66 19.45
C GLU A 43 -1.63 -8.43 20.71
N TYR A 44 -2.74 -7.70 20.56
CA TYR A 44 -3.72 -7.47 21.63
C TYR A 44 -4.32 -8.77 22.18
N ALA A 45 -4.65 -9.71 21.28
CA ALA A 45 -5.19 -11.02 21.68
C ALA A 45 -4.16 -11.86 22.46
N ILE A 46 -2.88 -11.78 22.09
CA ILE A 46 -1.79 -12.49 22.78
C ILE A 46 -1.52 -11.90 24.17
N GLY A 47 -1.69 -10.58 24.34
CA GLY A 47 -1.35 -9.88 25.57
C GLY A 47 -2.09 -10.34 26.84
N GLY A 48 -3.28 -10.94 26.72
CA GLY A 48 -4.00 -11.64 27.81
C GLY A 48 -4.50 -10.81 28.99
N GLY A 49 -4.01 -9.57 29.19
CA GLY A 49 -4.34 -8.70 30.34
C GLY A 49 -5.31 -7.55 30.04
N ALA A 50 -5.97 -7.58 28.88
CA ALA A 50 -6.67 -6.42 28.37
C ALA A 50 -8.13 -6.32 28.86
N GLN A 51 -8.55 -5.10 29.17
CA GLN A 51 -9.87 -4.83 29.79
C GLN A 51 -11.02 -4.75 28.76
N VAL A 52 -10.69 -4.46 27.49
CA VAL A 52 -11.69 -4.34 26.42
C VAL A 52 -11.82 -5.67 25.70
N SER A 53 -13.04 -6.07 25.32
CA SER A 53 -13.23 -7.33 24.60
C SER A 53 -12.51 -7.33 23.25
N LEU A 54 -11.95 -8.47 22.86
CA LEU A 54 -11.25 -8.64 21.58
C LEU A 54 -12.13 -8.24 20.40
N THR A 55 -13.42 -8.62 20.41
CA THR A 55 -14.38 -8.29 19.37
C THR A 55 -14.58 -6.78 19.24
N ALA A 56 -14.69 -6.04 20.36
CA ALA A 56 -14.86 -4.60 20.33
C ALA A 56 -13.60 -3.90 19.75
N VAL A 57 -12.41 -4.33 20.18
CA VAL A 57 -11.15 -3.80 19.64
C VAL A 57 -11.00 -4.14 18.16
N ALA A 58 -11.28 -5.37 17.75
CA ALA A 58 -11.20 -5.78 16.35
C ALA A 58 -12.17 -4.97 15.46
N ALA A 59 -13.42 -4.81 15.88
CA ALA A 59 -14.41 -4.01 15.13
C ALA A 59 -13.99 -2.54 15.02
N TYR A 60 -13.55 -1.95 16.14
CA TYR A 60 -13.09 -0.56 16.15
C TYR A 60 -11.84 -0.36 15.30
N MET A 61 -10.81 -1.20 15.47
CA MET A 61 -9.57 -1.15 14.71
C MET A 61 -9.82 -1.34 13.23
N PHE A 62 -10.58 -2.37 12.83
CA PHE A 62 -10.88 -2.62 11.43
C PHE A 62 -11.67 -1.46 10.81
N GLY A 63 -12.76 -1.03 11.45
CA GLY A 63 -13.64 0.02 10.92
C GLY A 63 -12.94 1.35 10.77
N THR A 64 -12.24 1.81 11.81
CA THR A 64 -11.51 3.08 11.78
C THR A 64 -10.35 3.05 10.77
N HIS A 65 -9.57 1.96 10.75
CA HIS A 65 -8.40 1.89 9.88
C HIS A 65 -8.75 1.61 8.42
N LEU A 66 -9.94 1.08 8.14
CA LEU A 66 -10.46 1.05 6.78
C LEU A 66 -10.70 2.47 6.25
N LEU A 67 -11.34 3.34 7.05
CA LEU A 67 -11.58 4.74 6.68
C LEU A 67 -10.27 5.53 6.55
N ILE A 68 -9.36 5.37 7.52
CA ILE A 68 -8.02 5.97 7.47
C ILE A 68 -7.26 5.46 6.24
N GLY A 69 -7.30 4.16 5.96
CA GLY A 69 -6.64 3.54 4.82
C GLY A 69 -7.15 4.08 3.47
N VAL A 70 -8.43 4.45 3.37
CA VAL A 70 -8.96 5.14 2.18
C VAL A 70 -8.33 6.52 2.03
N GLY A 71 -8.28 7.31 3.11
CA GLY A 71 -7.64 8.64 3.11
C GLY A 71 -6.16 8.58 2.74
N GLU A 72 -5.41 7.70 3.40
CA GLU A 72 -3.99 7.42 3.09
C GLU A 72 -3.81 6.89 1.67
N GLY A 73 -4.73 6.07 1.18
CA GLY A 73 -4.75 5.60 -0.19
C GLY A 73 -4.84 6.74 -1.20
N VAL A 74 -5.73 7.70 -0.97
CA VAL A 74 -5.87 8.89 -1.85
C VAL A 74 -4.59 9.72 -1.81
N ILE A 75 -4.08 10.03 -0.60
CA ILE A 75 -2.83 10.80 -0.43
C ILE A 75 -1.67 10.10 -1.14
N THR A 76 -1.53 8.78 -0.96
CA THR A 76 -0.49 7.98 -1.59
C THR A 76 -0.59 8.00 -3.11
N ALA A 77 -1.80 7.83 -3.67
CA ALA A 77 -2.01 7.88 -5.10
C ALA A 77 -1.63 9.26 -5.67
N LEU A 78 -2.07 10.35 -5.03
CA LEU A 78 -1.74 11.71 -5.44
C LEU A 78 -0.22 11.94 -5.39
N THR A 79 0.44 11.59 -4.29
CA THR A 79 1.90 11.71 -4.14
C THR A 79 2.63 10.93 -5.22
N LEU A 80 2.26 9.67 -5.48
CA LEU A 80 2.91 8.87 -6.52
C LEU A 80 2.70 9.46 -7.91
N THR A 81 1.50 9.96 -8.24
CA THR A 81 1.26 10.58 -9.55
C THR A 81 2.02 11.90 -9.71
N ALA A 82 2.16 12.70 -8.64
CA ALA A 82 2.95 13.93 -8.65
C ALA A 82 4.44 13.62 -8.81
N VAL A 83 4.98 12.68 -8.03
CA VAL A 83 6.37 12.24 -8.13
C VAL A 83 6.65 11.61 -9.49
N ALA A 84 5.74 10.81 -10.04
CA ALA A 84 5.92 10.21 -11.37
C ALA A 84 6.05 11.26 -12.48
N LYS A 85 5.35 12.39 -12.35
CA LYS A 85 5.44 13.50 -13.31
C LYS A 85 6.72 14.32 -13.14
N ALA A 86 7.19 14.50 -11.91
CA ALA A 86 8.37 15.33 -11.63
C ALA A 86 9.69 14.57 -11.74
N ARG A 87 9.74 13.35 -11.18
CA ARG A 87 10.93 12.51 -10.99
C ARG A 87 10.57 11.02 -11.10
N PRO A 88 10.17 10.53 -12.30
CA PRO A 88 9.77 9.13 -12.50
C PRO A 88 10.88 8.14 -12.15
N ASP A 89 12.14 8.58 -12.21
CA ASP A 89 13.32 7.81 -11.83
C ASP A 89 13.36 7.43 -10.34
N LEU A 90 12.63 8.11 -9.47
CA LEU A 90 12.54 7.74 -8.05
C LEU A 90 11.62 6.53 -7.81
N ILE A 91 10.75 6.20 -8.76
CA ILE A 91 9.74 5.16 -8.58
C ILE A 91 10.27 3.83 -9.10
N TYR A 92 10.57 2.90 -8.19
CA TYR A 92 11.05 1.56 -8.51
C TYR A 92 10.21 0.86 -9.60
N LEU A 93 8.88 1.00 -9.54
CA LEU A 93 7.97 0.37 -10.50
C LEU A 93 8.02 0.99 -11.92
N LEU A 94 8.60 2.17 -12.09
CA LEU A 94 8.78 2.82 -13.39
C LEU A 94 10.21 2.66 -13.93
N ARG A 95 11.16 2.16 -13.13
CA ARG A 95 12.54 1.95 -13.57
C ARG A 95 12.62 0.79 -14.56
N THR A 96 12.88 1.11 -15.82
CA THR A 96 13.38 0.15 -16.82
C THR A 96 14.90 0.27 -16.84
N GLN A 97 15.63 -0.63 -16.18
CA GLN A 97 17.09 -0.65 -16.26
C GLN A 97 17.54 -1.89 -17.01
N ARG A 98 18.00 -1.69 -18.25
CA ARG A 98 19.08 -2.49 -18.81
C ARG A 98 20.28 -1.54 -18.96
N ARG A 99 21.08 -1.39 -17.90
CA ARG A 99 22.42 -0.79 -18.05
C ARG A 99 23.28 -1.82 -18.77
N THR A 100 23.35 -1.74 -20.08
CA THR A 100 24.44 -2.35 -20.84
C THR A 100 25.71 -1.60 -20.47
N VAL A 101 26.59 -2.24 -19.70
CA VAL A 101 27.96 -1.77 -19.51
C VAL A 101 28.72 -2.13 -20.79
N PRO A 102 29.27 -1.17 -21.56
CA PRO A 102 30.14 -1.48 -22.68
C PRO A 102 31.38 -2.25 -22.19
N ALA A 103 31.77 -3.28 -22.93
CA ALA A 103 32.94 -4.11 -22.67
C ALA A 103 34.25 -3.32 -22.79
#